data_AF-A0A9X7JMD7-F1
#
_entry.id   AF-A0A9X7JMD7-F1
#
_cell.length_a   1.000
_cell.length_b   1.000
_cell.length_c   1.000
_cell.angle_alpha   90.00
_cell.angle_beta   90.00
_cell.angle_gamma   90.00
#
_symmetry.space_group_name_H-M   'P 1'
#
loop_
_entity.id
_entity.type
_entity.pdbx_description
1 polymer ?
#
loop_
_entity_poly.entity_id
_entity_poly.type
_entity_poly.pdbx_seq_one_letter_code
_entity_poly.pdbx_strand_id
1 'polypeptide(L)'
;MSADRPTMPPVRLPSDAELARDALSAPLLARAAKLARWAGEEGIPVGVGGELLAEQLREATELLGLAGDEDGDAYAMDAWQHALDTGLVDFEEHEEEGDEDAEAGEDEPRGTAVAGEELATLTSGSPADILDLWLAGFESVLADAAAPDLGEIADRIAEGEDLDLDSLDWDPEGEADFLDGVLGNLYLLTALEQSDAEHPVPLPALAASMIVPEDMDEPTDDILEEVSDAMMRLDDQFRLLAPTGIIAYRPVDESLIEEVDGEGHVRESVDGVVSDSPEEEDVSRYGMVSLTPLGLLAVRERMQEAGVEAPAVGDLADKGADALLAALPGHPGTAARAEAELRLARRKPAEAAA
;
A
#
# COMPACT_ATOMS: atom_id res chain seq x y z
N MET A 1 1.68 23.01 -28.28
CA MET A 1 2.57 21.83 -28.36
C MET A 1 2.15 20.99 -27.18
N SER A 2 1.35 19.95 -27.40
CA SER A 2 1.03 19.01 -26.33
C SER A 2 2.34 18.32 -25.99
N ALA A 3 2.80 18.44 -24.74
CA ALA A 3 3.84 17.56 -24.25
C ALA A 3 3.36 16.12 -24.49
N ASP A 4 4.25 15.32 -25.09
CA ASP A 4 4.06 13.89 -25.26
C ASP A 4 3.88 13.34 -23.84
N ARG A 5 2.63 13.16 -23.41
CA ARG A 5 2.37 12.58 -22.09
C ARG A 5 2.71 11.10 -22.21
N PRO A 6 3.53 10.54 -21.33
CA PRO A 6 3.83 9.12 -21.39
C PRO A 6 2.51 8.34 -21.26
N THR A 7 2.18 7.58 -22.30
CA THR A 7 1.07 6.61 -22.27
C THR A 7 1.63 5.32 -21.69
N MET A 8 1.08 4.88 -20.57
CA MET A 8 1.45 3.63 -19.93
C MET A 8 0.94 2.43 -20.75
N PRO A 9 1.59 1.26 -20.65
CA PRO A 9 1.08 0.04 -21.25
C PRO A 9 -0.30 -0.31 -20.67
N PRO A 10 -1.24 -0.80 -21.51
CA PRO A 10 -2.55 -1.21 -21.05
C PRO A 10 -2.50 -2.43 -20.13
N VAL A 11 -3.19 -2.37 -18.99
CA VAL A 11 -3.29 -3.49 -18.04
C VAL A 11 -4.61 -4.24 -18.18
N ARG A 12 -4.62 -5.50 -17.74
CA ARG A 12 -5.84 -6.29 -17.66
C ARG A 12 -6.33 -6.34 -16.22
N LEU A 13 -7.45 -5.69 -15.95
CA LEU A 13 -8.09 -5.74 -14.65
C LEU A 13 -9.17 -6.84 -14.61
N PRO A 14 -9.38 -7.49 -13.44
CA PRO A 14 -10.60 -8.24 -13.15
C PRO A 14 -11.84 -7.35 -13.22
N SER A 15 -13.02 -7.96 -13.09
CA SER A 15 -14.25 -7.17 -12.99
C SER A 15 -14.33 -6.39 -11.67
N ASP A 16 -15.06 -5.27 -11.65
CA ASP A 16 -15.29 -4.47 -10.43
C ASP A 16 -15.83 -5.33 -9.28
N ALA A 17 -16.66 -6.34 -9.58
CA ALA A 17 -17.21 -7.26 -8.58
C ALA A 17 -16.18 -8.25 -8.01
N GLU A 18 -15.12 -8.56 -8.76
CA GLU A 18 -13.98 -9.34 -8.26
C GLU A 18 -13.06 -8.44 -7.43
N LEU A 19 -12.71 -7.25 -7.93
CA LEU A 19 -11.91 -6.27 -7.22
C LEU A 19 -12.56 -5.85 -5.90
N ALA A 20 -13.86 -5.54 -5.88
CA ALA A 20 -14.58 -5.20 -4.65
C ALA A 20 -14.59 -6.36 -3.64
N ARG A 21 -14.59 -7.62 -4.11
CA ARG A 21 -14.47 -8.78 -3.22
C ARG A 21 -13.07 -8.86 -2.61
N ASP A 22 -12.04 -8.62 -3.42
CA ASP A 22 -10.66 -8.61 -2.98
C ASP A 22 -10.46 -7.48 -1.94
N ALA A 23 -11.01 -6.28 -2.19
CA ALA A 23 -10.97 -5.15 -1.27
C ALA A 23 -11.64 -5.48 0.07
N LEU A 24 -12.85 -6.06 0.04
CA LEU A 24 -13.55 -6.53 1.26
C LEU A 24 -12.80 -7.66 2.00
N SER A 25 -11.90 -8.35 1.31
CA SER A 25 -11.08 -9.42 1.89
C SER A 25 -9.70 -8.92 2.34
N ALA A 26 -9.35 -7.66 2.06
CA ALA A 26 -8.11 -7.05 2.50
C ALA A 26 -8.07 -7.05 4.05
N PRO A 27 -6.96 -7.50 4.67
CA PRO A 27 -6.87 -7.61 6.12
C PRO A 27 -7.27 -6.35 6.88
N LEU A 28 -6.80 -5.18 6.44
CA LEU A 28 -7.06 -3.90 7.12
C LEU A 28 -8.56 -3.56 7.09
N LEU A 29 -9.17 -3.50 5.90
CA LEU A 29 -10.59 -3.17 5.75
C LEU A 29 -11.50 -4.20 6.44
N ALA A 30 -11.15 -5.49 6.38
CA ALA A 30 -11.92 -6.53 7.04
C ALA A 30 -11.91 -6.41 8.58
N ARG A 31 -10.75 -6.04 9.16
CA ARG A 31 -10.60 -5.76 10.60
C ARG A 31 -11.33 -4.48 10.97
N ALA A 32 -11.13 -3.38 10.23
CA ALA A 32 -11.81 -2.10 10.44
C ALA A 32 -13.34 -2.26 10.44
N ALA A 33 -13.90 -2.95 9.44
CA ALA A 33 -15.33 -3.23 9.37
C ALA A 33 -15.83 -4.08 10.55
N LYS A 34 -14.97 -4.95 11.11
CA LYS A 34 -15.31 -5.76 12.28
C LYS A 34 -15.32 -4.93 13.57
N LEU A 35 -14.37 -4.00 13.73
CA LEU A 35 -14.34 -3.05 14.84
C LEU A 35 -15.50 -2.05 14.76
N ALA A 36 -15.82 -1.54 13.58
CA ALA A 36 -17.00 -0.69 13.35
C ALA A 36 -18.30 -1.35 13.79
N ARG A 37 -18.49 -2.64 13.46
CA ARG A 37 -19.64 -3.42 13.93
C ARG A 37 -19.63 -3.65 15.44
N TRP A 38 -18.46 -3.68 16.07
CA TRP A 38 -18.33 -3.84 17.51
C TRP A 38 -18.66 -2.56 18.26
N ALA A 39 -18.24 -1.39 17.77
CA ALA A 39 -18.65 -0.10 18.30
C ALA A 39 -20.19 0.04 18.33
N GLY A 40 -20.85 -0.39 17.25
CA GLY A 40 -22.30 -0.52 17.18
C GLY A 40 -23.06 0.80 17.40
N GLU A 41 -24.35 0.71 17.69
CA GLU A 41 -25.20 1.90 17.95
C GLU A 41 -25.14 2.35 19.41
N GLU A 42 -24.79 1.46 20.35
CA GLU A 42 -24.68 1.79 21.77
C GLU A 42 -23.44 2.64 22.07
N GLY A 43 -22.44 2.55 21.19
CA GLY A 43 -21.18 3.25 21.27
C GLY A 43 -20.22 2.69 22.32
N ILE A 44 -18.94 2.99 22.14
CA ILE A 44 -17.88 2.64 23.09
C ILE A 44 -17.15 3.91 23.55
N PRO A 45 -16.67 3.95 24.81
CA PRO A 45 -15.84 5.04 25.28
C PRO A 45 -14.51 5.09 24.52
N VAL A 46 -14.10 6.30 24.15
CA VAL A 46 -12.83 6.58 23.46
C VAL A 46 -12.10 7.75 24.09
N GLY A 47 -10.79 7.81 23.87
CA GLY A 47 -9.91 8.90 24.28
C GLY A 47 -10.03 10.13 23.38
N VAL A 48 -9.02 11.00 23.47
CA VAL A 48 -8.90 12.18 22.59
C VAL A 48 -8.80 11.72 21.14
N GLY A 49 -9.44 12.44 20.21
CA GLY A 49 -9.34 12.10 18.79
C GLY A 49 -9.99 10.77 18.40
N GLY A 50 -10.75 10.13 19.31
CA GLY A 50 -11.41 8.87 19.04
C GLY A 50 -10.55 7.63 19.31
N GLU A 51 -9.38 7.78 19.93
CA GLU A 51 -8.46 6.67 20.22
C GLU A 51 -9.06 5.60 21.15
N LEU A 52 -8.68 4.34 20.95
CA LEU A 52 -9.08 3.26 21.87
C LEU A 52 -8.32 3.38 23.19
N LEU A 53 -9.05 3.39 24.31
CA LEU A 53 -8.44 3.27 25.64
C LEU A 53 -7.85 1.85 25.83
N ALA A 54 -6.98 1.67 26.82
CA ALA A 54 -6.23 0.42 27.01
C ALA A 54 -7.12 -0.82 27.19
N GLU A 55 -8.26 -0.67 27.87
CA GLU A 55 -9.23 -1.76 28.01
C GLU A 55 -9.90 -2.10 26.68
N GLN A 56 -10.31 -1.08 25.91
CA GLN A 56 -10.95 -1.25 24.60
C GLN A 56 -9.98 -1.82 23.58
N LEU A 57 -8.70 -1.41 23.60
CA LEU A 57 -7.66 -1.95 22.72
C LEU A 57 -7.50 -3.45 22.94
N ARG A 58 -7.36 -3.90 24.20
CA ARG A 58 -7.28 -5.32 24.52
C ARG A 58 -8.52 -6.10 24.04
N GLU A 59 -9.72 -5.54 24.23
CA GLU A 59 -10.95 -6.15 23.73
C GLU A 59 -11.02 -6.22 22.20
N ALA A 60 -10.56 -5.18 21.51
CA ALA A 60 -10.44 -5.13 20.06
C ALA A 60 -9.45 -6.20 19.55
N THR A 61 -8.26 -6.30 20.14
CA THR A 61 -7.26 -7.31 19.82
C THR A 61 -7.80 -8.73 20.02
N GLU A 62 -8.47 -8.99 21.15
CA GLU A 62 -9.14 -10.28 21.41
C GLU A 62 -10.24 -10.57 20.38
N LEU A 63 -11.09 -9.58 20.07
CA LEU A 63 -12.16 -9.68 19.10
C LEU A 63 -11.62 -10.02 17.71
N LEU A 64 -10.53 -9.38 17.29
CA LEU A 64 -9.87 -9.62 16.00
C LEU A 64 -9.15 -10.97 15.95
N GLY A 65 -8.91 -11.61 17.11
CA GLY A 65 -8.23 -12.89 17.22
C GLY A 65 -6.70 -12.76 17.17
N LEU A 66 -6.19 -11.59 17.58
CA LEU A 66 -4.78 -11.20 17.49
C LEU A 66 -4.03 -11.26 18.83
N ALA A 67 -4.68 -11.66 19.93
CA ALA A 67 -4.08 -11.65 21.28
C ALA A 67 -2.88 -12.60 21.50
N GLY A 68 -2.50 -13.40 20.50
CA GLY A 68 -1.31 -14.26 20.52
C GLY A 68 -0.23 -13.83 19.53
N ASP A 69 -0.47 -12.73 18.83
CA ASP A 69 0.45 -12.07 17.91
C ASP A 69 1.18 -10.96 18.68
N GLU A 70 2.47 -10.78 18.44
CA GLU A 70 3.26 -9.76 19.15
C GLU A 70 2.86 -8.33 18.74
N ASP A 71 2.47 -8.17 17.48
CA ASP A 71 1.98 -6.90 16.92
C ASP A 71 0.45 -6.78 16.99
N GLY A 72 -0.21 -7.67 17.74
CA GLY A 72 -1.66 -7.79 17.73
C GLY A 72 -2.39 -6.51 18.14
N ASP A 73 -1.85 -5.77 19.10
CA ASP A 73 -2.39 -4.49 19.55
C ASP A 73 -2.17 -3.38 18.50
N ALA A 74 -1.00 -3.34 17.85
CA ALA A 74 -0.72 -2.40 16.76
C ALA A 74 -1.69 -2.62 15.58
N TYR A 75 -1.87 -3.88 15.14
CA TYR A 75 -2.83 -4.21 14.09
C TYR A 75 -4.29 -3.89 14.45
N ALA A 76 -4.65 -3.92 15.73
CA ALA A 76 -5.98 -3.52 16.19
C ALA A 76 -6.14 -2.00 16.15
N MET A 77 -5.09 -1.26 16.55
CA MET A 77 -5.03 0.20 16.49
C MET A 77 -5.09 0.71 15.04
N ASP A 78 -4.29 0.14 14.13
CA ASP A 78 -4.32 0.49 12.70
C ASP A 78 -5.70 0.28 12.09
N ALA A 79 -6.34 -0.85 12.42
CA ALA A 79 -7.69 -1.14 11.92
C ALA A 79 -8.74 -0.20 12.50
N TRP A 80 -8.55 0.29 13.72
CA TRP A 80 -9.43 1.27 14.34
C TRP A 80 -9.25 2.65 13.70
N GLN A 81 -8.01 3.10 13.55
CA GLN A 81 -7.67 4.35 12.88
C GLN A 81 -8.21 4.37 11.45
N HIS A 82 -7.98 3.29 10.71
CA HIS A 82 -8.53 3.13 9.36
C HIS A 82 -10.07 3.18 9.35
N ALA A 83 -10.75 2.68 10.39
CA ALA A 83 -12.20 2.77 10.48
C ALA A 83 -12.68 4.21 10.72
N LEU A 84 -11.93 5.02 11.48
CA LEU A 84 -12.20 6.45 11.65
C LEU A 84 -11.97 7.22 10.34
N ASP A 85 -10.83 7.00 9.68
CA ASP A 85 -10.45 7.72 8.46
C ASP A 85 -11.41 7.44 7.29
N THR A 86 -11.99 6.25 7.25
CA THR A 86 -12.96 5.84 6.22
C THR A 86 -14.42 6.10 6.61
N GLY A 87 -14.69 6.68 7.79
CA GLY A 87 -16.06 6.92 8.27
C GLY A 87 -16.86 5.63 8.55
N LEU A 88 -16.17 4.49 8.69
CA LEU A 88 -16.77 3.25 9.19
C LEU A 88 -17.11 3.38 10.68
N VAL A 89 -16.39 4.24 11.40
CA VAL A 89 -16.65 4.66 12.77
C VAL A 89 -16.71 6.18 12.79
N ASP A 90 -17.71 6.70 13.48
CA ASP A 90 -17.81 8.12 13.83
C ASP A 90 -17.60 8.28 15.34
N PHE A 91 -17.08 9.41 15.79
CA PHE A 91 -16.98 9.70 17.22
C PHE A 91 -17.43 11.11 17.56
N GLU A 92 -17.96 11.26 18.77
CA GLU A 92 -18.32 12.54 19.36
C GLU A 92 -17.51 12.73 20.64
N GLU A 93 -16.73 13.81 20.71
CA GLU A 93 -16.04 14.22 21.94
C GLU A 93 -17.04 14.85 22.92
N HIS A 94 -16.90 14.51 24.19
CA HIS A 94 -17.67 15.11 25.26
C HIS A 94 -17.08 16.49 25.59
N GLU A 95 -17.93 17.50 25.71
CA GLU A 95 -17.50 18.82 26.20
C GLU A 95 -16.92 18.67 27.62
N GLU A 96 -15.71 19.20 27.85
CA GLU A 96 -15.08 19.20 29.17
C GLU A 96 -15.92 20.00 30.17
N GLU A 97 -16.78 19.34 30.94
CA GLU A 97 -17.42 19.93 32.12
C GLU A 97 -16.44 19.87 33.32
N GLY A 98 -15.35 20.64 33.30
CA GLY A 98 -14.35 20.67 34.38
C GLY A 98 -13.27 21.75 34.23
N ASP A 99 -12.60 22.11 35.33
CA ASP A 99 -11.50 23.11 35.33
C ASP A 99 -10.41 22.72 34.32
N GLU A 100 -10.05 23.66 33.42
CA GLU A 100 -8.98 23.56 32.39
C GLU A 100 -7.58 23.20 32.95
N ASP A 101 -7.42 23.09 34.28
CA ASP A 101 -6.18 22.84 35.02
C ASP A 101 -6.06 21.41 35.59
N ALA A 102 -7.04 20.52 35.35
CA ALA A 102 -6.93 19.11 35.73
C ALA A 102 -6.38 18.29 34.55
N GLU A 103 -5.13 17.83 34.62
CA GLU A 103 -4.63 16.82 33.69
C GLU A 103 -5.46 15.54 33.86
N ALA A 104 -6.38 15.32 32.92
CA ALA A 104 -7.06 14.04 32.78
C ALA A 104 -6.01 12.98 32.43
N GLY A 105 -6.15 11.79 33.03
CA GLY A 105 -5.26 10.67 32.69
C GLY A 105 -5.44 10.25 31.23
N GLU A 106 -4.38 9.76 30.60
CA GLU A 106 -4.36 9.28 29.21
C GLU A 106 -5.42 8.19 28.92
N ASP A 107 -5.88 7.47 29.95
CA ASP A 107 -6.85 6.36 29.84
C ASP A 107 -8.28 6.75 30.30
N GLU A 108 -8.59 8.06 30.36
CA GLU A 108 -9.94 8.54 30.70
C GLU A 108 -10.79 8.79 29.44
N PRO A 109 -12.08 8.39 29.44
CA PRO A 109 -12.96 8.57 28.29
C PRO A 109 -13.22 10.06 28.01
N ARG A 110 -12.88 10.50 26.79
CA ARG A 110 -13.10 11.87 26.29
C ARG A 110 -14.21 11.94 25.25
N GLY A 111 -14.65 10.80 24.70
CA GLY A 111 -15.75 10.75 23.75
C GLY A 111 -16.46 9.41 23.71
N THR A 112 -17.41 9.30 22.78
CA THR A 112 -18.08 8.04 22.44
C THR A 112 -17.97 7.82 20.93
N ALA A 113 -17.49 6.65 20.54
CA ALA A 113 -17.42 6.21 19.14
C ALA A 113 -18.54 5.23 18.82
N VAL A 114 -19.17 5.39 17.65
CA VAL A 114 -20.29 4.59 17.15
C VAL A 114 -20.01 4.10 15.73
N ALA A 115 -20.76 3.10 15.27
CA ALA A 115 -20.71 2.69 13.87
C ALA A 115 -21.14 3.85 12.94
N GLY A 116 -20.27 4.19 11.99
CA GLY A 116 -20.48 5.26 11.02
C GLY A 116 -21.32 4.84 9.82
N GLU A 117 -21.71 5.82 9.00
CA GLU A 117 -22.63 5.59 7.89
C GLU A 117 -22.03 4.74 6.75
N GLU A 118 -20.71 4.81 6.54
CA GLU A 118 -20.02 4.07 5.48
C GLU A 118 -20.00 2.55 5.72
N LEU A 119 -20.30 2.10 6.95
CA LEU A 119 -20.46 0.68 7.22
C LEU A 119 -21.59 0.05 6.39
N ALA A 120 -22.62 0.81 6.04
CA ALA A 120 -23.70 0.35 5.17
C ALA A 120 -23.21 0.14 3.72
N THR A 121 -22.25 0.93 3.24
CA THR A 121 -21.63 0.83 1.91
C THR A 121 -21.00 -0.55 1.71
N LEU A 122 -20.33 -1.09 2.73
CA LEU A 122 -19.69 -2.41 2.66
C LEU A 122 -20.66 -3.58 2.45
N THR A 123 -21.96 -3.41 2.78
CA THR A 123 -22.95 -4.50 2.70
C THR A 123 -24.04 -4.26 1.66
N SER A 124 -24.30 -3.01 1.31
CA SER A 124 -25.41 -2.61 0.44
C SER A 124 -24.99 -1.72 -0.74
N GLY A 125 -23.73 -1.28 -0.76
CA GLY A 125 -23.14 -0.54 -1.86
C GLY A 125 -22.95 -1.38 -3.12
N SER A 126 -22.81 -0.69 -4.24
CA SER A 126 -22.34 -1.31 -5.49
C SER A 126 -20.85 -1.64 -5.40
N PRO A 127 -20.31 -2.49 -6.28
CA PRO A 127 -18.87 -2.75 -6.33
C PRO A 127 -18.02 -1.49 -6.50
N ALA A 128 -18.52 -0.48 -7.23
CA ALA A 128 -17.83 0.80 -7.37
C ALA A 128 -17.78 1.56 -6.04
N ASP A 129 -18.90 1.66 -5.32
CA ASP A 129 -18.94 2.37 -4.03
C ASP A 129 -17.96 1.74 -3.00
N ILE A 130 -17.82 0.40 -3.02
CA ILE A 130 -16.87 -0.33 -2.16
C ILE A 130 -15.42 -0.01 -2.56
N LEU A 131 -15.13 0.05 -3.86
CA LEU A 131 -13.79 0.37 -4.36
C LEU A 131 -13.41 1.82 -4.07
N ASP A 132 -14.35 2.75 -4.21
CA ASP A 132 -14.12 4.17 -3.88
C ASP A 132 -13.81 4.34 -2.39
N LEU A 133 -14.55 3.65 -1.51
CA LEU A 133 -14.29 3.65 -0.07
C LEU A 133 -12.92 3.03 0.27
N TRP A 134 -12.59 1.90 -0.36
CA TRP A 134 -11.28 1.26 -0.18
C TRP A 134 -10.13 2.15 -0.68
N LEU A 135 -10.29 2.81 -1.83
CA LEU A 135 -9.31 3.76 -2.36
C LEU A 135 -9.09 4.93 -1.39
N ALA A 136 -10.17 5.51 -0.86
CA ALA A 136 -10.07 6.60 0.12
C ALA A 136 -9.28 6.18 1.37
N GLY A 137 -9.54 4.99 1.91
CA GLY A 137 -8.79 4.47 3.05
C GLY A 137 -7.34 4.11 2.71
N PHE A 138 -7.09 3.62 1.49
CA PHE A 138 -5.73 3.36 1.00
C PHE A 138 -4.90 4.63 0.91
N GLU A 139 -5.48 5.75 0.46
CA GLU A 139 -4.78 7.04 0.35
C GLU A 139 -4.27 7.54 1.71
N SER A 140 -5.02 7.32 2.80
CA SER A 140 -4.54 7.62 4.15
C SER A 140 -3.32 6.76 4.52
N VAL A 141 -3.39 5.45 4.29
CA VAL A 141 -2.27 4.53 4.60
C VAL A 141 -1.04 4.84 3.72
N LEU A 142 -1.24 5.26 2.47
CA LEU A 142 -0.15 5.67 1.59
C LEU A 142 0.54 6.94 2.12
N ALA A 143 -0.25 7.91 2.61
CA ALA A 143 0.30 9.10 3.24
C ALA A 143 1.10 8.77 4.51
N ASP A 144 0.59 7.84 5.34
CA ASP A 144 1.28 7.36 6.54
C ASP A 144 2.57 6.61 6.19
N ALA A 145 2.58 5.79 5.14
CA ALA A 145 3.79 5.11 4.66
C ALA A 145 4.85 6.10 4.12
N ALA A 146 4.45 7.26 3.62
CA ALA A 146 5.38 8.32 3.20
C ALA A 146 5.83 9.23 4.36
N ALA A 147 5.29 9.04 5.57
CA ALA A 147 5.71 9.76 6.76
C ALA A 147 6.94 9.09 7.42
N PRO A 148 7.80 9.86 8.11
CA PRO A 148 8.91 9.28 8.88
C PRO A 148 8.35 8.48 10.06
N ASP A 149 9.10 7.48 10.53
CA ASP A 149 8.72 6.71 11.72
C ASP A 149 8.73 7.61 12.98
N LEU A 150 7.54 8.02 13.40
CA LEU A 150 7.36 8.85 14.59
C LEU A 150 7.48 8.05 15.89
N GLY A 151 7.36 6.71 15.83
CA GLY A 151 7.51 5.81 16.98
C GLY A 151 8.96 5.76 17.46
N GLU A 152 9.90 5.57 16.54
CA GLU A 152 11.34 5.65 16.86
C GLU A 152 11.72 7.03 17.41
N ILE A 153 11.14 8.09 16.83
CA ILE A 153 11.35 9.46 17.29
C ILE A 153 10.81 9.65 18.72
N ALA A 154 9.63 9.11 19.03
CA ALA A 154 9.03 9.18 20.36
C ALA A 154 9.84 8.41 21.41
N ASP A 155 10.33 7.22 21.07
CA ASP A 155 11.19 6.43 21.94
C ASP A 155 12.49 7.16 22.28
N ARG A 156 13.12 7.83 21.29
CA ARG A 156 14.31 8.66 21.51
C ARG A 156 14.05 9.85 22.44
N ILE A 157 12.87 10.48 22.36
CA ILE A 157 12.45 11.52 23.32
C ILE A 157 12.31 10.93 24.71
N ALA A 158 11.68 9.76 24.83
CA ALA A 158 11.49 9.08 26.11
C ALA A 158 12.83 8.69 26.77
N GLU A 159 13.84 8.39 25.95
CA GLU A 159 15.23 8.15 26.38
C GLU A 159 16.00 9.44 26.72
N GLY A 160 15.42 10.61 26.46
CA GLY A 160 15.97 11.92 26.81
C GLY A 160 16.98 12.46 25.80
N GLU A 161 16.94 12.00 24.55
CA GLU A 161 17.71 12.57 23.46
C GLU A 161 17.10 13.91 23.01
N ASP A 162 17.96 14.93 22.80
CA ASP A 162 17.54 16.17 22.16
C ASP A 162 17.24 15.87 20.68
N LEU A 163 15.97 15.84 20.30
CA LEU A 163 15.56 15.77 18.90
C LEU A 163 15.82 17.11 18.21
N ASP A 164 16.70 17.09 17.23
CA ASP A 164 16.83 18.18 16.27
C ASP A 164 15.91 17.90 15.07
N LEU A 165 14.64 18.29 15.17
CA LEU A 165 13.66 18.16 14.08
C LEU A 165 14.10 18.92 12.81
N ASP A 166 14.94 19.96 12.97
CA ASP A 166 15.52 20.69 11.84
C ASP A 166 16.67 19.90 11.16
N SER A 167 17.20 18.86 11.81
CA SER A 167 18.22 17.95 11.25
C SER A 167 17.64 16.77 10.49
N LEU A 168 16.32 16.52 10.61
CA LEU A 168 15.67 15.40 9.95
C LEU A 168 15.68 15.52 8.41
N ASP A 169 15.93 16.73 7.87
CA ASP A 169 15.93 17.09 6.43
C ASP A 169 14.81 16.39 5.63
N TRP A 170 13.67 16.16 6.27
CA TRP A 170 12.58 15.36 5.71
C TRP A 170 11.86 16.18 4.65
N ASP A 171 11.86 15.67 3.42
CA ASP A 171 11.12 16.20 2.29
C ASP A 171 9.85 15.36 2.08
N PRO A 172 8.68 15.79 2.60
CA PRO A 172 7.43 15.05 2.45
C PRO A 172 7.01 14.88 0.99
N GLU A 173 7.32 15.87 0.16
CA GLU A 173 6.99 15.87 -1.27
C GLU A 173 7.91 14.88 -1.99
N GLY A 174 9.20 14.87 -1.65
CA GLY A 174 10.17 13.90 -2.16
C GLY A 174 9.88 12.45 -1.75
N GLU A 175 9.42 12.21 -0.52
CA GLU A 175 9.08 10.85 -0.05
C GLU A 175 7.83 10.31 -0.75
N ALA A 176 6.79 11.15 -0.90
CA ALA A 176 5.61 10.80 -1.66
C ALA A 176 5.94 10.51 -3.13
N ASP A 177 6.76 11.37 -3.76
CA ASP A 177 7.22 11.19 -5.15
C ASP A 177 8.05 9.91 -5.32
N PHE A 178 8.88 9.56 -4.34
CA PHE A 178 9.65 8.31 -4.34
C PHE A 178 8.72 7.08 -4.33
N LEU A 179 7.78 7.03 -3.39
CA LEU A 179 6.85 5.92 -3.25
C LEU A 179 5.90 5.80 -4.46
N ASP A 180 5.41 6.93 -4.98
CA ASP A 180 4.64 6.96 -6.23
C ASP A 180 5.47 6.46 -7.43
N GLY A 181 6.75 6.82 -7.50
CA GLY A 181 7.69 6.32 -8.49
C GLY A 181 7.86 4.80 -8.42
N VAL A 182 8.02 4.26 -7.20
CA VAL A 182 8.15 2.82 -6.93
C VAL A 182 6.89 2.06 -7.36
N LEU A 183 5.71 2.53 -6.96
CA LEU A 183 4.43 1.93 -7.35
C LEU A 183 4.20 2.02 -8.87
N GLY A 184 4.57 3.13 -9.50
CA GLY A 184 4.53 3.29 -10.94
C GLY A 184 5.48 2.35 -11.70
N ASN A 185 6.66 2.10 -11.15
CA ASN A 185 7.61 1.13 -11.71
C ASN A 185 7.08 -0.31 -11.57
N LEU A 186 6.54 -0.68 -10.40
CA LEU A 186 5.87 -1.97 -10.23
C LEU A 186 4.71 -2.15 -11.21
N TYR A 187 3.93 -1.09 -11.47
CA TYR A 187 2.88 -1.11 -12.48
C TYR A 187 3.46 -1.38 -13.88
N LEU A 188 4.55 -0.69 -14.24
CA LEU A 188 5.22 -0.89 -15.53
C LEU A 188 5.72 -2.33 -15.70
N LEU A 189 6.43 -2.87 -14.70
CA LEU A 189 6.92 -4.25 -14.70
C LEU A 189 5.76 -5.24 -14.86
N THR A 190 4.70 -5.09 -14.06
CA THR A 190 3.50 -5.94 -14.13
C THR A 190 2.80 -5.84 -15.49
N ALA A 191 2.73 -4.64 -16.07
CA ALA A 191 2.07 -4.39 -17.35
C ALA A 191 2.90 -4.83 -18.56
N LEU A 192 4.22 -5.00 -18.43
CA LEU A 192 5.08 -5.56 -19.47
C LEU A 192 5.09 -7.10 -19.42
N GLU A 193 5.03 -7.69 -18.23
CA GLU A 193 5.14 -9.11 -17.96
C GLU A 193 3.80 -9.88 -18.02
N GLN A 194 2.79 -9.37 -18.75
CA GLN A 194 1.40 -9.86 -18.85
C GLN A 194 1.17 -11.36 -19.19
N SER A 195 2.22 -12.19 -19.21
CA SER A 195 2.14 -13.63 -19.29
C SER A 195 2.21 -14.40 -17.96
N ASP A 196 2.76 -13.86 -16.86
CA ASP A 196 2.76 -14.55 -15.55
C ASP A 196 2.81 -13.54 -14.38
N ALA A 197 1.68 -13.31 -13.71
CA ALA A 197 1.56 -12.52 -12.48
C ALA A 197 2.22 -13.20 -11.24
N GLU A 198 3.19 -14.10 -11.47
CA GLU A 198 3.81 -14.97 -10.47
C GLU A 198 5.29 -14.62 -10.20
N HIS A 199 5.80 -13.53 -10.76
CA HIS A 199 7.19 -13.11 -10.56
C HIS A 199 7.26 -11.90 -9.63
N PRO A 200 7.29 -12.11 -8.30
CA PRO A 200 7.55 -11.01 -7.40
C PRO A 200 8.97 -10.46 -7.64
N VAL A 201 9.10 -9.15 -7.46
CA VAL A 201 10.34 -8.39 -7.65
C VAL A 201 11.09 -8.34 -6.33
N PRO A 202 12.40 -8.68 -6.30
CA PRO A 202 13.23 -8.49 -5.11
C PRO A 202 13.38 -7.01 -4.75
N LEU A 203 13.32 -6.66 -3.46
CA LEU A 203 13.48 -5.27 -3.01
C LEU A 203 14.83 -4.65 -3.45
N PRO A 204 15.99 -5.34 -3.38
CA PRO A 204 17.25 -4.78 -3.87
C PRO A 204 17.20 -4.38 -5.35
N ALA A 205 16.53 -5.19 -6.18
CA ALA A 205 16.38 -4.90 -7.61
C ALA A 205 15.44 -3.71 -7.84
N LEU A 206 14.38 -3.61 -7.04
CA LEU A 206 13.43 -2.49 -7.10
C LEU A 206 14.11 -1.18 -6.65
N ALA A 207 14.81 -1.18 -5.52
CA ALA A 207 15.55 -0.02 -5.03
C ALA A 207 16.62 0.43 -6.03
N ALA A 208 17.42 -0.51 -6.55
CA ALA A 208 18.40 -0.22 -7.59
C ALA A 208 17.78 0.40 -8.85
N SER A 209 16.59 -0.03 -9.26
CA SER A 209 15.90 0.54 -10.44
C SER A 209 15.45 1.99 -10.26
N MET A 210 15.32 2.46 -9.02
CA MET A 210 14.94 3.84 -8.71
C MET A 210 16.16 4.76 -8.56
N ILE A 211 17.26 4.22 -8.02
CA ILE A 211 18.44 5.01 -7.64
C ILE A 211 19.54 4.96 -8.70
N VAL A 212 19.80 3.78 -9.27
CA VAL A 212 20.93 3.58 -10.19
C VAL A 212 20.62 4.21 -11.55
N PRO A 213 21.41 5.17 -12.04
CA PRO A 213 21.20 5.77 -13.35
C PRO A 213 21.33 4.73 -14.48
N GLU A 214 20.46 4.80 -15.49
CA GLU A 214 20.44 3.84 -16.61
C GLU A 214 21.75 3.81 -17.44
N ASP A 215 22.55 4.89 -17.41
CA ASP A 215 23.80 5.03 -18.16
C ASP A 215 25.06 4.67 -17.36
N MET A 216 24.89 4.16 -16.13
CA MET A 216 25.99 3.75 -15.26
C MET A 216 26.35 2.28 -15.47
N ASP A 217 27.63 2.00 -15.78
CA ASP A 217 28.11 0.64 -16.01
C ASP A 217 28.25 -0.19 -14.71
N GLU A 218 28.78 0.42 -13.63
CA GLU A 218 28.95 -0.21 -12.31
C GLU A 218 28.60 0.81 -11.21
N PRO A 219 27.71 0.46 -10.24
CA PRO A 219 27.39 1.34 -9.11
C PRO A 219 28.61 1.63 -8.23
N THR A 220 28.77 2.87 -7.78
CA THR A 220 29.79 3.25 -6.79
C THR A 220 29.38 2.80 -5.39
N ASP A 221 30.34 2.70 -4.46
CA ASP A 221 30.06 2.34 -3.05
C ASP A 221 28.96 3.24 -2.44
N ASP A 222 29.03 4.56 -2.66
CA ASP A 222 28.02 5.53 -2.19
C ASP A 222 26.59 5.21 -2.72
N ILE A 223 26.47 4.67 -3.94
CA ILE A 223 25.17 4.30 -4.54
C ILE A 223 24.67 2.98 -3.95
N LEU A 224 25.58 2.05 -3.65
CA LEU A 224 25.20 0.78 -3.01
C LEU A 224 24.69 1.00 -1.59
N GLU A 225 25.26 1.97 -0.87
CA GLU A 225 24.75 2.44 0.43
C GLU A 225 23.34 3.01 0.28
N GLU A 226 23.12 3.95 -0.65
CA GLU A 226 21.80 4.54 -0.93
C GLU A 226 20.74 3.49 -1.32
N VAL A 227 21.13 2.49 -2.13
CA VAL A 227 20.25 1.37 -2.50
C VAL A 227 19.87 0.52 -1.28
N SER A 228 20.80 0.32 -0.35
CA SER A 228 20.56 -0.44 0.88
C SER A 228 19.61 0.31 1.82
N ASP A 229 19.80 1.63 1.97
CA ASP A 229 18.92 2.50 2.75
C ASP A 229 17.50 2.51 2.18
N ALA A 230 17.38 2.68 0.85
CA ALA A 230 16.08 2.63 0.19
C ALA A 230 15.42 1.25 0.27
N MET A 231 16.19 0.16 0.28
CA MET A 231 15.66 -1.19 0.47
C MET A 231 15.04 -1.34 1.87
N MET A 232 15.72 -0.89 2.92
CA MET A 232 15.20 -0.94 4.29
C MET A 232 13.95 -0.07 4.44
N ARG A 233 13.99 1.16 3.91
CA ARG A 233 12.83 2.06 3.89
C ARG A 233 11.63 1.43 3.17
N LEU A 234 11.86 0.77 2.03
CA LEU A 234 10.80 0.06 1.30
C LEU A 234 10.25 -1.13 2.08
N ASP A 235 11.07 -1.80 2.90
CA ASP A 235 10.60 -2.89 3.76
C ASP A 235 9.51 -2.37 4.71
N ASP A 236 9.80 -1.29 5.44
CA ASP A 236 8.87 -0.68 6.40
C ASP A 236 7.59 -0.16 5.72
N GLN A 237 7.75 0.56 4.60
CA GLN A 237 6.64 1.06 3.80
C GLN A 237 5.73 -0.07 3.29
N PHE A 238 6.32 -1.17 2.82
CA PHE A 238 5.54 -2.30 2.32
C PHE A 238 4.89 -3.13 3.42
N ARG A 239 5.44 -3.17 4.64
CA ARG A 239 4.75 -3.73 5.81
C ARG A 239 3.45 -2.99 6.10
N LEU A 240 3.46 -1.65 6.02
CA LEU A 240 2.25 -0.82 6.20
C LEU A 240 1.25 -0.97 5.04
N LEU A 241 1.74 -1.04 3.80
CA LEU A 241 0.88 -1.12 2.62
C LEU A 241 0.27 -2.52 2.40
N ALA A 242 0.95 -3.60 2.77
CA ALA A 242 0.48 -4.96 2.48
C ALA A 242 -0.91 -5.30 3.05
N PRO A 243 -1.28 -4.91 4.29
CA PRO A 243 -2.63 -5.10 4.85
C PRO A 243 -3.76 -4.44 4.05
N THR A 244 -3.47 -3.40 3.25
CA THR A 244 -4.48 -2.76 2.36
C THR A 244 -4.86 -3.67 1.20
N GLY A 245 -4.04 -4.67 0.88
CA GLY A 245 -4.21 -5.55 -0.27
C GLY A 245 -3.66 -4.99 -1.58
N ILE A 246 -2.99 -3.82 -1.58
CA ILE A 246 -2.38 -3.23 -2.77
C ILE A 246 -1.21 -4.05 -3.33
N ILE A 247 -0.42 -4.64 -2.44
CA ILE A 247 0.75 -5.45 -2.77
C ILE A 247 0.66 -6.83 -2.12
N ALA A 248 1.18 -7.84 -2.82
CA ALA A 248 1.56 -9.11 -2.24
C ALA A 248 3.05 -9.03 -1.91
N TYR A 249 3.34 -9.00 -0.61
CA TYR A 249 4.67 -8.70 -0.10
C TYR A 249 5.14 -9.75 0.90
N ARG A 250 6.42 -10.10 0.78
CA ARG A 250 7.17 -10.92 1.73
C ARG A 250 8.25 -10.02 2.33
N PRO A 251 8.26 -9.80 3.66
CA PRO A 251 9.28 -9.01 4.32
C PRO A 251 10.69 -9.57 4.17
N VAL A 252 11.68 -8.69 4.36
CA VAL A 252 13.08 -9.08 4.54
C VAL A 252 13.19 -10.00 5.77
N ASP A 253 14.03 -11.02 5.64
CA ASP A 253 14.34 -11.95 6.72
C ASP A 253 15.11 -11.21 7.82
N GLU A 254 14.51 -11.06 9.00
CA GLU A 254 15.08 -10.34 10.14
C GLU A 254 16.43 -10.89 10.61
N SER A 255 16.74 -12.17 10.32
CA SER A 255 18.08 -12.72 10.59
C SER A 255 19.19 -12.07 9.75
N LEU A 256 18.87 -11.46 8.60
CA LEU A 256 19.81 -10.65 7.84
C LEU A 256 20.06 -9.29 8.52
N ILE A 257 19.05 -8.77 9.22
CA ILE A 257 19.11 -7.49 9.94
C ILE A 257 19.85 -7.66 11.27
N GLU A 258 19.65 -8.77 11.99
CA GLU A 258 20.39 -9.07 13.23
C GLU A 258 21.89 -9.36 13.02
N GLU A 259 22.30 -9.72 11.80
CA GLU A 259 23.71 -9.82 11.40
C GLU A 259 24.36 -8.45 11.11
N VAL A 260 23.57 -7.38 11.16
CA VAL A 260 24.02 -5.97 11.11
C VAL A 260 24.24 -5.50 12.54
N ASP A 261 25.47 -5.14 12.90
CA ASP A 261 25.72 -4.42 14.16
C ASP A 261 24.94 -3.08 14.13
N GLY A 262 24.65 -2.50 15.30
CA GLY A 262 23.86 -1.27 15.50
C GLY A 262 24.44 0.03 14.89
N GLU A 263 25.08 -0.06 13.74
CA GLU A 263 25.57 0.99 12.85
C GLU A 263 25.08 0.78 11.39
N GLY A 264 24.11 -0.12 11.13
CA GLY A 264 23.35 -0.16 9.86
C GLY A 264 24.05 -0.80 8.65
N HIS A 265 25.20 -1.48 8.82
CA HIS A 265 25.92 -2.12 7.70
C HIS A 265 25.67 -3.63 7.60
N VAL A 266 25.19 -4.10 6.44
CA VAL A 266 25.16 -5.54 6.10
C VAL A 266 26.57 -6.13 6.20
N ARG A 267 26.82 -7.01 7.18
CA ARG A 267 28.12 -7.71 7.30
C ARG A 267 28.27 -8.66 6.13
N GLU A 268 29.17 -8.34 5.20
CA GLU A 268 29.71 -9.31 4.26
C GLU A 268 30.26 -10.49 5.07
N SER A 269 29.57 -11.63 5.02
CA SER A 269 29.74 -12.73 5.95
C SER A 269 31.18 -13.27 5.88
N VAL A 270 31.95 -13.10 6.94
CA VAL A 270 33.28 -13.72 7.05
C VAL A 270 33.14 -15.10 7.72
N ASP A 271 33.09 -16.11 6.86
CA ASP A 271 33.47 -17.51 7.02
C ASP A 271 32.59 -18.44 7.90
N GLY A 272 31.99 -19.46 7.24
CA GLY A 272 32.21 -20.82 7.76
C GLY A 272 31.17 -21.93 7.56
N VAL A 273 30.45 -22.04 6.44
CA VAL A 273 30.12 -23.37 5.87
C VAL A 273 30.22 -23.29 4.36
N VAL A 274 31.10 -24.12 3.80
CA VAL A 274 31.33 -24.26 2.36
C VAL A 274 30.03 -24.71 1.68
N SER A 275 29.29 -23.77 1.10
CA SER A 275 28.41 -24.04 -0.04
C SER A 275 29.24 -23.89 -1.32
N ASP A 276 29.23 -24.96 -2.10
CA ASP A 276 29.98 -25.11 -3.34
C ASP A 276 29.27 -24.28 -4.43
N SER A 277 29.85 -23.12 -4.77
CA SER A 277 29.44 -22.10 -5.78
C SER A 277 28.74 -20.86 -5.20
N PRO A 278 29.18 -19.63 -5.56
CA PRO A 278 28.49 -18.37 -5.26
C PRO A 278 27.26 -18.15 -6.15
N GLU A 279 26.58 -19.24 -6.55
CA GLU A 279 25.36 -19.18 -7.34
C GLU A 279 24.18 -19.37 -6.39
N GLU A 280 23.39 -18.31 -6.20
CA GLU A 280 22.12 -18.23 -5.48
C GLU A 280 22.23 -18.13 -3.94
N GLU A 281 22.76 -17.00 -3.45
CA GLU A 281 22.23 -16.42 -2.21
C GLU A 281 20.71 -16.28 -2.41
N ASP A 282 19.89 -16.84 -1.50
CA ASP A 282 18.45 -16.92 -1.69
C ASP A 282 17.85 -15.50 -1.69
N VAL A 283 17.72 -14.92 -2.90
CA VAL A 283 17.25 -13.55 -3.14
C VAL A 283 15.91 -13.29 -2.45
N SER A 284 15.13 -14.34 -2.20
CA SER A 284 13.85 -14.23 -1.51
C SER A 284 13.94 -13.88 -0.02
N ARG A 285 15.15 -13.92 0.57
CA ARG A 285 15.43 -13.43 1.94
C ARG A 285 15.51 -11.91 2.02
N TYR A 286 15.79 -11.22 0.91
CA TYR A 286 15.85 -9.76 0.84
C TYR A 286 14.47 -9.12 0.57
N GLY A 287 13.40 -9.85 0.86
CA GLY A 287 12.04 -9.40 0.62
C GLY A 287 11.64 -9.45 -0.86
N MET A 288 10.34 -9.66 -1.09
CA MET A 288 9.76 -9.84 -2.43
C MET A 288 8.42 -9.12 -2.52
N VAL A 289 8.19 -8.35 -3.58
CA VAL A 289 6.96 -7.55 -3.76
C VAL A 289 6.35 -7.72 -5.14
N SER A 290 5.03 -7.68 -5.22
CA SER A 290 4.29 -7.61 -6.49
C SER A 290 2.99 -6.84 -6.30
N LEU A 291 2.51 -6.16 -7.35
CA LEU A 291 1.18 -5.55 -7.31
C LEU A 291 0.11 -6.62 -7.41
N THR A 292 -0.91 -6.49 -6.55
CA THR A 292 -2.13 -7.28 -6.70
C THR A 292 -3.02 -6.65 -7.79
N PRO A 293 -4.14 -7.30 -8.18
CA PRO A 293 -5.12 -6.65 -9.03
C PRO A 293 -5.71 -5.37 -8.45
N LEU A 294 -5.82 -5.25 -7.12
CA LEU A 294 -6.21 -4.02 -6.44
C LEU A 294 -5.14 -2.93 -6.59
N GLY A 295 -3.86 -3.30 -6.48
CA GLY A 295 -2.78 -2.34 -6.72
C GLY A 295 -2.68 -1.85 -8.14
N LEU A 296 -2.94 -2.71 -9.12
CA LEU A 296 -3.07 -2.26 -10.51
C LEU A 296 -4.22 -1.26 -10.70
N LEU A 297 -5.34 -1.45 -10.00
CA LEU A 297 -6.44 -0.48 -10.01
C LEU A 297 -6.01 0.84 -9.35
N ALA A 298 -5.51 0.80 -8.12
CA ALA A 298 -5.16 1.99 -7.34
C ALA A 298 -4.12 2.85 -8.05
N VAL A 299 -3.00 2.25 -8.49
CA VAL A 299 -1.93 2.97 -9.19
C VAL A 299 -2.44 3.55 -10.51
N ARG A 300 -3.33 2.83 -11.21
CA ARG A 300 -3.96 3.33 -12.44
C ARG A 300 -4.83 4.56 -12.17
N GLU A 301 -5.69 4.53 -11.16
CA GLU A 301 -6.55 5.67 -10.81
C GLU A 301 -5.70 6.89 -10.44
N ARG A 302 -4.67 6.72 -9.60
CA ARG A 302 -3.72 7.79 -9.26
C ARG A 302 -3.03 8.39 -10.49
N MET A 303 -2.53 7.54 -11.40
CA MET A 303 -1.94 7.99 -12.66
C MET A 303 -2.93 8.82 -13.49
N GLN A 304 -4.19 8.39 -13.56
CA GLN A 304 -5.23 9.10 -14.31
C GLN A 304 -5.57 10.45 -13.69
N GLU A 305 -5.62 10.54 -12.36
CA GLU A 305 -5.79 11.79 -11.62
C GLU A 305 -4.63 12.75 -11.84
N ALA A 306 -3.39 12.24 -11.88
CA ALA A 306 -2.20 12.99 -12.27
C ALA A 306 -2.15 13.36 -13.78
N GLY A 307 -3.12 12.87 -14.57
CA GLY A 307 -3.25 13.17 -15.99
C GLY A 307 -2.34 12.33 -16.91
N VAL A 308 -1.74 11.26 -16.39
CA VAL A 308 -1.01 10.22 -17.13
C VAL A 308 -2.02 9.26 -17.77
N GLU A 309 -1.79 8.90 -19.03
CA GLU A 309 -2.68 7.97 -19.73
C GLU A 309 -2.35 6.53 -19.33
N ALA A 310 -3.15 5.92 -18.46
CA ALA A 310 -3.03 4.52 -18.04
C ALA A 310 -4.24 3.68 -18.53
N PRO A 311 -4.23 3.22 -19.80
CA PRO A 311 -5.36 2.48 -20.37
C PRO A 311 -5.52 1.09 -19.72
N ALA A 312 -6.75 0.56 -19.76
CA ALA A 312 -7.03 -0.83 -19.44
C ALA A 312 -7.53 -1.58 -20.70
N VAL A 313 -7.24 -2.87 -20.76
CA VAL A 313 -7.76 -3.77 -21.79
C VAL A 313 -9.28 -3.81 -21.68
N GLY A 314 -9.96 -3.34 -22.73
CA GLY A 314 -11.41 -3.20 -22.78
C GLY A 314 -11.89 -1.76 -22.85
N ASP A 315 -11.05 -0.76 -22.54
CA ASP A 315 -11.39 0.67 -22.64
C ASP A 315 -11.72 1.09 -24.08
N LEU A 316 -11.23 0.34 -25.07
CA LEU A 316 -11.47 0.56 -26.49
C LEU A 316 -12.69 -0.19 -27.01
N ALA A 317 -13.33 -1.04 -26.19
CA ALA A 317 -14.33 -1.99 -26.67
C ALA A 317 -15.61 -1.29 -27.19
N ASP A 318 -15.94 -0.12 -26.62
CA ASP A 318 -17.07 0.72 -27.04
C ASP A 318 -16.66 1.81 -28.06
N LYS A 319 -15.38 1.88 -28.42
CA LYS A 319 -14.86 2.82 -29.41
C LYS A 319 -14.93 2.28 -30.86
N GLY A 320 -14.67 3.17 -31.81
CA GLY A 320 -14.62 2.86 -33.25
C GLY A 320 -13.44 1.95 -33.63
N ALA A 321 -13.53 1.28 -34.79
CA ALA A 321 -12.44 0.42 -35.27
C ALA A 321 -11.18 1.21 -35.63
N ASP A 322 -11.34 2.47 -36.03
CA ASP A 322 -10.27 3.45 -36.23
C ASP A 322 -9.53 3.76 -34.94
N ALA A 323 -10.23 3.99 -33.83
CA ALA A 323 -9.63 4.23 -32.52
C ALA A 323 -8.85 3.00 -32.02
N LEU A 324 -9.40 1.80 -32.22
CA LEU A 324 -8.72 0.55 -31.88
C LEU A 324 -7.43 0.38 -32.70
N LEU A 325 -7.51 0.49 -34.03
CA LEU A 325 -6.36 0.31 -34.92
C LEU A 325 -5.27 1.38 -34.72
N ALA A 326 -5.63 2.57 -34.27
CA ALA A 326 -4.69 3.63 -33.92
C ALA A 326 -3.91 3.33 -32.62
N ALA A 327 -4.54 2.67 -31.64
CA ALA A 327 -3.95 2.39 -30.34
C ALA A 327 -3.07 1.12 -30.32
N LEU A 328 -3.47 0.07 -31.06
CA LEU A 328 -2.79 -1.24 -31.05
C LEU A 328 -1.26 -1.21 -31.27
N PRO A 329 -0.67 -0.36 -32.13
CA PRO A 329 0.78 -0.32 -32.32
C PRO A 329 1.59 0.04 -31.07
N GLY A 330 0.98 0.73 -30.09
CA GLY A 330 1.61 1.09 -28.82
C GLY A 330 1.36 0.08 -27.69
N HIS A 331 0.55 -0.94 -27.92
CA HIS A 331 0.20 -1.93 -26.90
C HIS A 331 1.18 -3.12 -26.92
N PRO A 332 1.51 -3.71 -25.75
CA PRO A 332 2.15 -5.02 -25.67
C PRO A 332 1.34 -6.08 -26.45
N GLY A 333 2.02 -7.07 -27.02
CA GLY A 333 1.40 -8.04 -27.93
C GLY A 333 0.24 -8.83 -27.31
N THR A 334 0.30 -9.11 -26.02
CA THR A 334 -0.77 -9.77 -25.24
C THR A 334 -2.01 -8.89 -25.11
N ALA A 335 -1.85 -7.63 -24.71
CA ALA A 335 -2.93 -6.65 -24.61
C ALA A 335 -3.57 -6.35 -25.97
N ALA A 336 -2.75 -6.18 -27.01
CA ALA A 336 -3.22 -5.99 -28.38
C ALA A 336 -4.10 -7.16 -28.87
N ARG A 337 -3.71 -8.40 -28.52
CA ARG A 337 -4.47 -9.60 -28.83
C ARG A 337 -5.79 -9.65 -28.05
N ALA A 338 -5.75 -9.37 -26.76
CA ALA A 338 -6.93 -9.37 -25.91
C ALA A 338 -7.99 -8.35 -26.38
N GLU A 339 -7.55 -7.14 -26.75
CA GLU A 339 -8.42 -6.11 -27.35
C GLU A 339 -9.09 -6.58 -28.65
N ALA A 340 -8.32 -7.23 -29.54
CA ALA A 340 -8.85 -7.78 -30.78
C ALA A 340 -9.88 -8.90 -30.51
N GLU A 341 -9.60 -9.79 -29.54
CA GLU A 341 -10.51 -10.86 -29.15
C GLU A 341 -11.82 -10.32 -28.54
N LEU A 342 -11.75 -9.32 -27.65
CA LEU A 342 -12.92 -8.64 -27.08
C LEU A 342 -13.76 -7.98 -28.17
N ARG A 343 -13.12 -7.29 -29.11
CA ARG A 343 -13.80 -6.65 -30.24
C ARG A 343 -14.52 -7.66 -31.13
N LEU A 344 -13.91 -8.82 -31.38
CA LEU A 344 -14.51 -9.90 -32.17
C LEU A 344 -15.67 -10.56 -31.43
N ALA A 345 -15.53 -10.82 -30.12
CA ALA A 345 -16.58 -11.45 -29.30
C ALA A 345 -17.85 -10.60 -29.21
N ARG A 346 -17.74 -9.26 -29.24
CA ARG A 346 -18.88 -8.34 -29.23
C ARG A 346 -19.63 -8.25 -30.57
N ARG A 347 -19.05 -8.69 -31.69
CA ARG A 347 -19.71 -8.63 -33.02
C ARG A 347 -20.46 -9.92 -33.35
N LYS A 348 -21.68 -9.80 -33.91
CA LYS A 348 -22.33 -10.93 -34.60
C LYS A 348 -21.55 -11.27 -35.88
N PRO A 349 -21.56 -12.54 -36.35
CA PRO A 349 -20.71 -12.99 -37.47
C PRO A 349 -20.82 -12.16 -38.77
N ALA A 350 -21.95 -11.48 -39.00
CA ALA A 350 -22.16 -10.64 -40.19
C ALA A 350 -21.52 -9.24 -40.09
N GLU A 351 -21.25 -8.74 -38.89
CA GLU A 351 -20.62 -7.43 -38.66
C GLU A 351 -19.10 -7.56 -38.55
N ALA A 352 -18.56 -8.74 -38.27
CA ALA A 352 -17.11 -8.98 -38.18
C ALA A 352 -16.39 -8.95 -39.55
N ALA A 353 -17.13 -8.94 -40.66
CA ALA A 353 -16.59 -8.93 -42.03
C ALA A 353 -16.59 -7.55 -42.71
N ALA A 354 -17.00 -6.48 -42.01
CA ALA A 354 -17.12 -5.11 -42.52
C ALA A 354 -16.30 -4.12 -41.68
#